data_AF-A0A936CTM3-F1
#
_entry.id   AF-A0A936CTM3-F1
#
_cell.length_a   1.000
_cell.length_b   1.000
_cell.length_c   1.000
_cell.angle_alpha   90.00
_cell.angle_beta   90.00
_cell.angle_gamma   90.00
#
_symmetry.space_group_name_H-M   'P 1'
#
loop_
_entity.id
_entity.type
_entity.pdbx_description
1 polymer ?
#
loop_
_entity_poly.entity_id
_entity_poly.type
_entity_poly.pdbx_seq_one_letter_code
_entity_poly.pdbx_strand_id
1 'polypeptide(L)' 'MNRSEFLDRITNVTQWSRKGERAPHKPLLLLLVLARCARGEEREVAYREIDQPLFDLLREFGPSRRVGIGGAPH' A
#
# COMPACT_ATOMS: atom_id res chain seq x y z
N MET A 1 -20.07 7.61 9.90
CA MET A 1 -19.79 6.50 8.97
C MET A 1 -20.13 5.21 9.68
N ASN A 2 -21.06 4.44 9.13
CA ASN A 2 -21.41 3.13 9.67
C ASN A 2 -20.50 2.03 9.07
N ARG A 3 -20.60 0.80 9.59
CA ARG A 3 -19.75 -0.33 9.17
C ARG A 3 -19.87 -0.62 7.66
N SER A 4 -21.08 -0.52 7.09
CA SER A 4 -21.29 -0.77 5.66
C SER A 4 -20.61 0.28 4.81
N GLU A 5 -20.85 1.56 5.11
CA GLU A 5 -20.22 2.69 4.43
C GLU A 5 -18.70 2.66 4.50
N PHE A 6 -18.15 2.18 5.62
CA PHE A 6 -16.71 2.00 5.79
C PHE A 6 -16.16 0.90 4.88
N LEU A 7 -16.80 -0.27 4.89
CA LEU A 7 -16.39 -1.40 4.06
C LEU A 7 -16.52 -1.04 2.58
N ASP A 8 -17.60 -0.39 2.18
CA ASP A 8 -17.80 0.08 0.80
C ASP A 8 -16.73 1.08 0.37
N ARG A 9 -16.30 1.98 1.27
CA ARG A 9 -15.19 2.90 0.97
C ARG A 9 -13.87 2.18 0.84
N ILE A 10 -13.57 1.20 1.71
CA ILE A 10 -12.32 0.43 1.66
C ILE A 10 -12.25 -0.43 0.40
N THR A 11 -13.32 -1.16 0.06
CA THR A 11 -13.35 -2.03 -1.12
C THR A 11 -13.27 -1.23 -2.43
N ASN A 12 -13.76 0.00 -2.42
CA ASN A 12 -13.66 0.92 -3.56
C ASN A 12 -12.37 1.76 -3.58
N VAL A 13 -11.43 1.58 -2.64
CA VAL A 13 -10.07 2.13 -2.77
C VAL A 13 -9.41 1.45 -3.97
N THR A 14 -9.61 2.05 -5.13
CA THR A 14 -9.14 1.54 -6.40
C THR A 14 -7.62 1.48 -6.35
N GLN A 15 -7.03 0.34 -6.75
CA GLN A 15 -5.58 0.24 -7.00
C GLN A 15 -5.18 1.37 -7.94
N TRP A 16 -4.59 2.42 -7.40
CA TRP A 16 -4.22 3.58 -8.20
C TRP A 16 -3.08 3.15 -9.13
N SER A 17 -3.33 3.18 -10.44
CA SER A 17 -2.31 2.98 -11.45
C SER A 17 -1.73 4.35 -11.82
N ARG A 18 -0.40 4.45 -11.86
CA ARG A 18 0.28 5.64 -12.37
C ARG A 18 1.13 5.19 -13.55
N LYS A 19 0.84 5.71 -14.74
CA LYS A 19 1.57 5.42 -15.99
C LYS A 19 1.66 3.94 -16.39
N GLY A 20 0.58 3.17 -16.20
CA GLY A 20 0.53 1.76 -16.64
C GLY A 20 1.18 0.76 -15.67
N GLU A 21 1.94 1.21 -14.69
CA GLU A 21 2.33 0.40 -13.54
C GLU A 21 1.28 0.50 -12.44
N ARG A 22 0.76 -0.66 -12.01
CA ARG A 22 -0.10 -0.73 -10.82
C ARG A 22 0.75 -0.30 -9.64
N ALA A 23 0.29 0.70 -8.89
CA ALA A 23 1.03 1.18 -7.74
C ALA A 23 0.40 0.56 -6.47
N PRO A 24 0.96 -0.55 -5.93
CA PRO A 24 0.39 -1.29 -4.79
C PRO A 24 0.41 -0.51 -3.47
N HIS A 25 0.98 0.71 -3.45
CA HIS A 25 1.28 1.43 -2.22
C HIS A 25 0.05 1.97 -1.47
N LYS A 26 -1.07 2.27 -2.16
CA LYS A 26 -2.25 2.80 -1.46
C LYS A 26 -3.01 1.76 -0.62
N PRO A 27 -3.29 0.54 -1.12
CA PRO A 27 -3.86 -0.52 -0.30
C PRO A 27 -2.96 -0.91 0.89
N LEU A 28 -1.65 -1.01 0.66
CA LEU A 28 -0.70 -1.37 1.72
C LEU A 28 -0.58 -0.29 2.79
N LEU A 29 -0.57 0.99 2.40
CA LEU A 29 -0.59 2.10 3.34
C LEU A 29 -1.88 2.11 4.18
N LEU A 30 -3.03 1.85 3.56
CA LEU A 30 -4.30 1.76 4.26
C LEU A 30 -4.30 0.61 5.28
N LEU A 31 -3.85 -0.58 4.87
CA LEU A 31 -3.72 -1.74 5.76
C LEU A 31 -2.76 -1.46 6.92
N LEU A 32 -1.63 -0.80 6.65
CA LEU A 32 -0.65 -0.42 7.66
C LEU A 32 -1.27 0.51 8.72
N VAL A 33 -1.98 1.56 8.29
CA VAL A 33 -2.63 2.50 9.21
C VAL A 33 -3.77 1.82 10.00
N LEU A 34 -4.55 0.96 9.37
CA LEU A 34 -5.60 0.19 10.05
C LEU A 34 -5.03 -0.76 11.10
N ALA A 35 -3.91 -1.43 10.80
CA ALA A 35 -3.23 -2.32 11.74
C ALA A 35 -2.71 -1.55 12.96
N ARG A 36 -2.18 -0.34 12.76
CA ARG A 36 -1.76 0.56 13.86
C ARG A 36 -2.95 0.93 14.74
N CYS A 37 -4.07 1.34 14.12
CA CYS A 37 -5.30 1.64 14.84
C CYS A 37 -5.83 0.45 15.65
N ALA A 38 -5.77 -0.77 15.08
CA ALA A 38 -6.21 -1.99 15.74
C ALA A 38 -5.32 -2.37 16.94
N ARG A 39 -4.04 -1.99 16.94
CA ARG A 39 -3.11 -2.19 18.05
C ARG A 39 -3.20 -1.09 19.13
N GLY A 40 -4.09 -0.12 18.97
CA GLY A 40 -4.22 1.01 19.90
C GLY A 40 -3.11 2.06 19.76
N GLU A 41 -2.37 2.05 18.65
CA GLU A 41 -1.40 3.10 18.34
C GLU A 41 -2.09 4.40 17.92
N GLU A 42 -1.33 5.50 17.94
CA GLU A 42 -1.81 6.80 17.51
C GLU A 42 -2.23 6.78 16.03
N ARG A 43 -3.42 7.34 15.77
CA ARG A 43 -4.00 7.40 14.42
C ARG A 43 -3.17 8.26 13.48
N GLU A 44 -2.67 9.37 14.00
CA GLU A 44 -1.77 10.25 13.27
C GLU A 44 -0.33 9.73 13.40
N VAL A 45 0.41 9.83 12.31
CA VAL A 45 1.80 9.36 12.27
C VAL A 45 2.53 10.10 11.18
N ALA A 46 3.76 10.49 11.45
CA ALA A 46 4.57 11.06 10.40
C ALA A 46 4.89 9.99 9.36
N TYR A 47 4.88 10.37 8.08
CA TYR A 47 5.23 9.43 7.01
C TYR A 47 6.60 8.77 7.22
N ARG A 48 7.57 9.49 7.79
CA ARG A 48 8.93 8.99 8.13
C ARG A 48 8.95 7.87 9.18
N GLU A 49 7.88 7.66 9.92
CA GLU A 49 7.79 6.59 10.92
C GLU A 49 7.20 5.30 10.30
N ILE A 50 6.58 5.42 9.12
CA ILE A 50 5.88 4.31 8.45
C ILE A 50 6.40 4.02 7.04
N ASP A 51 7.35 4.80 6.54
CA ASP A 51 7.95 4.63 5.22
C ASP A 51 8.73 3.32 5.10
N GLN A 52 9.50 2.97 6.13
CA GLN A 52 10.27 1.72 6.17
C GLN A 52 9.34 0.48 6.25
N PRO A 53 8.37 0.39 7.19
CA PRO A 53 7.37 -0.68 7.17
C PRO A 53 6.58 -0.76 5.87
N LEU A 54 6.23 0.38 5.27
CA LEU A 54 5.54 0.43 3.98
C LEU A 54 6.43 -0.12 2.86
N PHE A 55 7.72 0.20 2.86
CA PHE A 55 8.69 -0.30 1.88
C PHE A 55 8.87 -1.81 1.98
N ASP A 56 8.93 -2.36 3.20
CA ASP A 56 9.01 -3.81 3.41
C ASP A 56 7.76 -4.52 2.91
N LEU A 57 6.57 -3.98 3.20
CA LEU A 57 5.30 -4.48 2.65
C LEU A 57 5.26 -4.40 1.12
N LEU A 58 5.80 -3.33 0.53
CA LEU A 58 5.90 -3.18 -0.92
C LEU A 58 6.88 -4.17 -1.55
N ARG A 59 7.95 -4.53 -0.83
CA ARG A 59 8.91 -5.53 -1.28
C ARG A 59 8.31 -6.94 -1.22
N GLU A 60 7.54 -7.23 -0.17
CA GLU A 60 6.93 -8.54 0.06
C GLU A 60 5.67 -8.77 -0.79
N PHE A 61 4.80 -7.77 -0.90
CA PHE A 61 3.48 -7.87 -1.54
C PHE A 61 3.35 -7.02 -2.82
N GLY A 62 4.41 -6.31 -3.23
CA GLY A 62 4.44 -5.62 -4.50
C GLY A 62 4.36 -6.58 -5.68
N PRO A 63 3.89 -6.12 -6.86
CA PRO A 63 3.90 -6.96 -8.03
C PRO A 63 5.34 -7.41 -8.28
N SER A 64 5.55 -8.73 -8.41
CA SER A 64 6.78 -9.27 -8.95
C SER A 64 7.04 -8.50 -10.24
N ARG A 65 8.05 -7.62 -10.25
CA ARG A 65 8.44 -6.89 -11.45
C ARG A 65 8.49 -7.96 -12.53
N ARG A 66 7.64 -7.87 -13.55
CA ARG A 66 7.94 -8.56 -14.81
C ARG A 66 9.24 -7.92 -15.23
N VAL A 67 10.35 -8.55 -14.85
CA VAL A 67 11.62 -8.41 -15.52
C VAL A 67 11.28 -8.85 -16.93
N GLY A 68 10.92 -7.88 -17.77
CA GLY A 68 11.08 -8.04 -19.20
C GLY A 68 12.57 -8.32 -19.37
N ILE A 69 12.89 -9.57 -19.66
CA ILE A 69 14.18 -9.92 -20.26
C ILE A 69 14.24 -9.08 -21.53
N GLY A 70 15.04 -8.02 -21.51
CA GLY A 70 15.06 -7.00 -22.53
C GLY A 70 15.88 -5.80 -22.09
N GLY A 71 17.18 -6.01 -21.90
CA GLY A 71 18.12 -4.93 -21.64
C GLY A 71 19.39 -5.41 -20.95
N ALA A 72 20.32 -5.97 -21.73
CA ALA A 72 21.73 -5.92 -21.37
C ALA A 72 22.14 -4.43 -21.25
N PRO A 73 22.99 -4.09 -20.27
CA PRO A 73 24.38 -3.87 -20.63
C PRO A 73 25.36 -4.35 -19.54
N HIS A 74 26.43 -5.03 -19.96
CA HIS A 74 27.84 -4.79 -19.59
C HIS A 74 28.72 -5.54 -20.59
#